data_AF-A0A4S8P2B5-F1
#
_entry.id   AF-A0A4S8P2B5-F1
#
_cell.length_a   1.000
_cell.length_b   1.000
_cell.length_c   1.000
_cell.angle_alpha   90.00
_cell.angle_beta   90.00
_cell.angle_gamma   90.00
#
_symmetry.space_group_name_H-M   'P 1'
#
loop_
_entity.id
_entity.type
_entity.pdbx_description
1 polymer ?
#
loop_
_entity_poly.entity_id
_entity_poly.type
_entity_poly.pdbx_seq_one_letter_code
_entity_poly.pdbx_strand_id
1 'polypeptide(L)'
;MLVCVPVEETGDDADFGPYLAAARGHVTGTTRLRPASEATTVRAEGGEVLLSDGPYAETREVIAGVDLVEAPDLDAAIALASLHPAVLGGGAIEIRPVWK
;
A
#
# COMPACT_ATOMS: atom_id res chain seq x y z
N MET A 1 9.46 -7.14 0.76
CA MET A 1 9.46 -5.73 1.22
C MET A 1 9.06 -4.90 0.03
N LEU A 2 8.21 -3.89 0.24
CA LEU A 2 7.86 -2.94 -0.81
C LEU A 2 8.63 -1.65 -0.54
N VAL A 3 9.29 -1.13 -1.55
CA VAL A 3 9.99 0.16 -1.50
C VAL A 3 9.30 1.07 -2.52
N CYS A 4 8.79 2.20 -2.03
CA CYS A 4 8.05 3.16 -2.85
C CYS A 4 8.94 4.37 -3.13
N VAL A 5 9.06 4.76 -4.39
CA VAL A 5 9.81 5.96 -4.82
C VAL A 5 8.79 6.96 -5.38
N PRO A 6 8.79 8.23 -4.92
CA PRO A 6 7.85 9.21 -5.43
C PRO A 6 8.10 9.47 -6.92
N VAL A 7 7.01 9.58 -7.68
CA VAL A 7 7.03 10.00 -9.08
C VAL A 7 6.28 11.32 -9.22
N GLU A 8 6.69 12.19 -10.15
CA GLU A 8 6.14 13.55 -10.32
C GLU A 8 4.72 13.59 -10.91
N GLU A 9 4.12 12.44 -11.17
CA GLU A 9 2.82 12.30 -11.81
C GLU A 9 1.77 11.67 -10.86
N THR A 10 0.68 12.40 -10.63
CA THR A 10 -0.53 11.90 -9.98
C THR A 10 -1.36 11.10 -10.98
N GLY A 11 -1.81 9.90 -10.60
CA GLY A 11 -2.76 9.13 -11.39
C GLY A 11 -4.18 9.12 -10.81
N ASP A 12 -5.10 8.55 -11.58
CA ASP A 12 -6.57 8.75 -11.53
C ASP A 12 -7.29 8.69 -10.15
N ASP A 13 -8.34 9.50 -10.04
CA ASP A 13 -8.97 10.10 -8.85
C ASP A 13 -9.93 9.15 -8.08
N ALA A 14 -9.41 8.14 -7.39
CA ALA A 14 -10.22 7.55 -6.32
C ALA A 14 -10.48 8.61 -5.24
N ASP A 15 -11.73 8.81 -4.82
CA ASP A 15 -12.05 9.78 -3.76
C ASP A 15 -11.58 9.25 -2.40
N PHE A 16 -10.35 9.58 -2.05
CA PHE A 16 -9.78 9.33 -0.73
C PHE A 16 -10.27 10.33 0.33
N GLY A 17 -11.07 11.33 -0.03
CA GLY A 17 -11.50 12.40 0.86
C GLY A 17 -12.11 11.91 2.18
N PRO A 18 -13.13 11.03 2.16
CA PRO A 18 -13.75 10.49 3.37
C PRO A 18 -12.78 9.69 4.25
N TYR A 19 -11.94 8.86 3.62
CA TYR A 19 -10.92 8.07 4.32
C TYR A 19 -9.87 8.97 4.96
N LEU A 20 -9.29 9.90 4.20
CA LEU A 20 -8.28 10.83 4.71
C LEU A 20 -8.85 11.75 5.79
N ALA A 21 -10.14 12.12 5.72
CA ALA A 21 -10.81 12.87 6.76
C ALA A 21 -10.94 12.06 8.06
N ALA A 22 -11.37 10.80 7.98
CA ALA A 22 -11.45 9.89 9.13
C ALA A 22 -10.06 9.55 9.69
N ALA A 23 -9.05 9.48 8.83
CA ALA A 23 -7.67 9.18 9.15
C ALA A 23 -6.85 10.38 9.64
N ARG A 24 -7.44 11.59 9.73
CA ARG A 24 -6.70 12.80 10.11
C ARG A 24 -6.03 12.60 11.47
N GLY A 25 -4.70 12.75 11.50
CA GLY A 25 -3.89 12.56 12.71
C GLY A 25 -3.55 11.10 13.03
N HIS A 26 -4.05 10.14 12.24
CA HIS A 26 -3.79 8.71 12.37
C HIS A 26 -2.93 8.16 11.23
N VAL A 27 -3.11 8.63 9.99
CA VAL A 27 -2.22 8.23 8.87
C VAL A 27 -0.90 9.01 8.94
N THR A 28 0.21 8.29 9.12
CA THR A 28 1.57 8.85 9.14
C THR A 28 2.25 8.74 7.77
N GLY A 29 1.69 7.94 6.87
CA GLY A 29 2.06 7.89 5.46
C GLY A 29 1.05 7.07 4.65
N THR A 30 0.73 7.53 3.46
CA THR A 30 -0.11 6.79 2.50
C THR A 30 0.47 6.98 1.11
N THR A 31 0.50 5.91 0.32
CA THR A 31 0.83 6.02 -1.10
C THR A 31 0.05 4.99 -1.90
N ARG A 32 -0.49 5.44 -3.03
CA ARG A 32 -0.92 4.54 -4.09
C ARG A 32 0.31 4.11 -4.91
N LEU A 33 0.28 2.89 -5.41
CA LEU A 33 1.33 2.35 -6.26
C LEU A 33 0.92 2.47 -7.73
N ARG A 34 1.94 2.55 -8.60
CA ARG A 34 1.78 2.32 -10.04
C ARG A 34 1.37 0.85 -10.29
N PRO A 35 0.81 0.54 -11.47
CA PRO A 35 0.52 -0.85 -11.86
C PRO A 35 1.70 -1.79 -11.56
N ALA A 36 1.41 -3.00 -11.08
CA ALA A 36 2.44 -3.98 -10.72
C ALA A 36 3.40 -4.32 -11.88
N SER A 37 2.93 -4.20 -13.13
CA SER A 37 3.74 -4.37 -14.34
C SER A 37 4.86 -3.34 -14.50
N GLU A 38 4.77 -2.19 -13.83
CA GLU A 38 5.81 -1.14 -13.82
C GLU A 38 6.81 -1.33 -12.66
N ALA A 39 6.65 -2.36 -11.81
CA ALA A 39 7.58 -2.61 -10.73
C ALA A 39 8.92 -3.15 -11.25
N THR A 40 9.97 -2.95 -10.46
CA THR A 40 11.25 -3.65 -10.60
C THR A 40 11.49 -4.45 -9.33
N THR A 41 11.75 -5.74 -9.47
CA THR A 41 12.08 -6.63 -8.36
C THR A 41 13.59 -6.80 -8.25
N VAL A 42 14.10 -6.65 -7.02
CA VAL A 42 15.52 -6.82 -6.68
C VAL A 42 15.70 -8.10 -5.87
N ARG A 43 16.63 -8.98 -6.26
CA ARG A 43 16.93 -10.24 -5.58
C ARG A 43 18.44 -10.42 -5.40
N ALA A 44 18.86 -10.99 -4.27
CA ALA A 44 20.22 -11.46 -4.09
C ALA A 44 20.32 -12.95 -4.41
N GLU A 45 21.28 -13.35 -5.23
CA GLU A 45 21.57 -14.75 -5.56
C GLU A 45 23.06 -14.92 -5.77
N GLY A 46 23.68 -15.92 -5.15
CA GLY A 46 25.11 -16.20 -5.35
C GLY A 46 26.08 -15.09 -4.92
N GLY A 47 25.64 -14.10 -4.13
CA GLY A 47 26.43 -12.92 -3.77
C GLY A 47 26.30 -11.76 -4.76
N GLU A 48 25.47 -11.90 -5.79
CA GLU A 48 25.17 -10.86 -6.77
C GLU A 48 23.75 -10.29 -6.57
N VAL A 49 23.52 -9.09 -7.12
CA VAL A 49 22.20 -8.46 -7.16
C VAL A 49 21.62 -8.62 -8.56
N LEU A 50 20.47 -9.28 -8.63
CA LEU A 50 19.70 -9.51 -9.83
C LEU A 50 18.46 -8.61 -9.86
N LEU A 51 18.11 -8.15 -11.05
CA LEU A 51 16.93 -7.32 -11.31
C LEU A 51 15.99 -8.06 -12.26
N SER A 52 14.69 -7.94 -12.02
CA SER A 52 13.65 -8.39 -12.95
C SER A 52 12.51 -7.39 -13.03
N ASP A 53 11.92 -7.25 -14.20
CA ASP A 53 10.72 -6.43 -14.39
C ASP A 53 9.50 -7.13 -13.77
N GLY A 54 8.56 -6.33 -13.28
CA GLY A 54 7.33 -6.80 -12.64
C GLY A 54 7.43 -7.03 -11.13
N PRO A 55 6.32 -7.46 -10.52
CA PRO A 55 6.21 -7.60 -9.06
C PRO A 55 7.01 -8.81 -8.55
N TYR A 56 7.30 -8.81 -7.25
CA TYR A 56 8.02 -9.91 -6.60
C TYR A 56 7.31 -11.27 -6.73
N ALA A 57 5.98 -11.26 -6.64
CA ALA A 57 5.14 -12.44 -6.74
C ALA A 57 4.09 -12.23 -7.82
N GLU A 58 3.93 -13.23 -8.69
CA GLU A 58 2.85 -13.30 -9.65
C GLU A 58 1.61 -13.86 -8.96
N THR A 59 0.69 -12.97 -8.57
CA THR A 59 -0.52 -13.31 -7.83
C THR A 59 -1.75 -12.76 -8.53
N ARG A 60 -2.91 -13.36 -8.25
CA ARG A 60 -4.19 -12.88 -8.78
C ARG A 60 -4.52 -11.48 -8.27
N GLU A 61 -4.17 -11.20 -7.03
CA GLU A 61 -4.38 -9.92 -6.35
C GLU A 61 -3.05 -9.21 -6.21
N VAL A 62 -3.02 -7.89 -6.42
CA VAL A 62 -1.80 -7.08 -6.35
C VAL A 62 -1.90 -6.08 -5.20
N ILE A 63 -0.76 -5.76 -4.59
CA ILE A 63 -0.67 -4.65 -3.64
C ILE A 63 -0.78 -3.36 -4.45
N ALA A 64 -1.82 -2.57 -4.19
CA ALA A 64 -2.12 -1.34 -4.93
C ALA A 64 -1.74 -0.06 -4.15
N GLY A 65 -1.39 -0.20 -2.88
CA GLY A 65 -1.10 0.92 -1.98
C GLY A 65 -0.55 0.43 -0.64
N VAL A 66 0.03 1.36 0.12
CA VAL A 66 0.43 1.13 1.52
C VAL A 66 0.02 2.33 2.34
N ASP A 67 -0.61 2.04 3.47
CA ASP A 67 -0.91 3.01 4.52
C ASP A 67 -0.19 2.62 5.81
N LEU A 68 0.45 3.60 6.44
CA LEU A 68 0.94 3.54 7.80
C LEU A 68 -0.03 4.32 8.68
N VAL A 69 -0.67 3.61 9.61
CA VAL A 69 -1.70 4.14 10.49
C VAL A 69 -1.33 3.94 11.96
N GLU A 70 -1.55 4.98 12.76
CA GLU A 70 -1.55 4.94 14.21
C GLU A 70 -2.97 4.76 14.71
N ALA A 71 -3.23 3.63 15.37
CA ALA A 71 -4.50 3.32 16.00
C ALA A 71 -4.26 2.84 17.44
N PRO A 72 -5.20 3.09 18.37
CA PRO A 72 -5.07 2.62 19.75
C PRO A 72 -5.10 1.09 19.87
N ASP A 73 -5.80 0.41 18.95
CA ASP A 73 -5.94 -1.05 18.90
C ASP A 73 -6.33 -1.52 17.48
N LEU A 74 -6.46 -2.84 17.33
CA LEU A 74 -6.83 -3.48 16.06
C LEU A 74 -8.25 -3.11 15.61
N ASP A 75 -9.20 -2.97 16.54
CA ASP A 75 -10.59 -2.66 16.21
C ASP A 75 -10.72 -1.27 15.61
N ALA A 76 -10.00 -0.29 16.18
CA ALA A 76 -9.90 1.06 15.62
C ALA A 76 -9.25 1.06 14.23
N ALA A 77 -8.21 0.23 14.01
CA ALA A 77 -7.59 0.09 12.69
C ALA A 77 -8.54 -0.53 11.66
N ILE A 78 -9.33 -1.55 12.05
CA ILE A 78 -10.35 -2.18 11.21
C ILE A 78 -11.44 -1.18 10.84
N ALA A 79 -11.93 -0.40 11.82
CA ALA A 79 -12.93 0.62 11.57
C ALA A 79 -12.44 1.66 10.56
N LEU A 80 -11.18 2.09 10.67
CA LEU A 80 -10.58 3.02 9.72
C LEU A 80 -10.41 2.40 8.32
N ALA A 81 -9.86 1.18 8.23
CA ALA A 81 -9.64 0.48 6.96
C ALA A 81 -10.94 0.20 6.20
N SER A 82 -12.05 -0.01 6.92
CA SER A 82 -13.38 -0.24 6.34
C SER A 82 -13.93 0.95 5.56
N LEU A 83 -13.39 2.16 5.79
CA LEU A 83 -13.74 3.39 5.07
C LEU A 83 -12.87 3.63 3.83
N HIS A 84 -11.84 2.82 3.62
CA HIS A 84 -10.87 3.02 2.55
C HIS A 84 -11.49 2.71 1.16
N PRO A 85 -11.26 3.53 0.12
CA PRO A 85 -11.83 3.33 -1.21
C PRO A 85 -11.56 1.95 -1.82
N ALA A 86 -10.38 1.36 -1.56
CA ALA A 86 -10.06 0.00 -1.98
C ALA A 86 -11.03 -1.06 -1.41
N VAL A 87 -11.45 -0.93 -0.14
CA VAL A 87 -12.43 -1.85 0.46
C VAL A 87 -13.83 -1.58 -0.09
N LEU A 88 -14.22 -0.30 -0.17
CA LEU A 88 -15.51 0.11 -0.73
C LEU A 88 -15.68 -0.28 -2.21
N GLY A 89 -14.59 -0.34 -2.96
CA GLY A 89 -14.52 -0.78 -4.35
C GLY A 89 -14.46 -2.31 -4.54
N GLY A 90 -14.57 -3.10 -3.46
CA GLY A 90 -14.56 -4.57 -3.53
C GLY A 90 -13.17 -5.21 -3.50
N GLY A 91 -12.12 -4.44 -3.22
CA GLY A 91 -10.79 -4.94 -2.90
C GLY A 91 -10.65 -5.32 -1.43
N ALA A 92 -9.41 -5.48 -0.98
CA ALA A 92 -9.08 -5.88 0.39
C ALA A 92 -7.93 -5.05 0.96
N ILE A 93 -7.88 -4.97 2.30
CA ILE A 93 -6.76 -4.40 3.06
C ILE A 93 -6.32 -5.43 4.10
N GLU A 94 -5.02 -5.71 4.13
CA GLU A 94 -4.36 -6.51 5.16
C GLU A 94 -3.82 -5.56 6.25
N ILE A 95 -4.32 -5.69 7.49
CA ILE A 95 -3.83 -4.90 8.64
C ILE A 95 -2.78 -5.70 9.39
N ARG A 96 -1.57 -5.16 9.51
CA ARG A 96 -0.45 -5.81 10.20
C ARG A 96 0.26 -4.86 11.17
N PRO A 97 0.47 -5.28 12.43
CA PRO A 97 1.33 -4.55 13.34
C PRO A 97 2.78 -4.47 12.81
N VAL A 98 3.43 -3.33 13.03
CA VAL A 98 4.86 -3.12 12.74
C VAL A 98 5.67 -3.04 14.03
N TRP A 99 6.96 -3.34 13.95
CA TRP A 99 7.91 -3.13 15.05
C TRP A 99 8.15 -1.63 15.26
N LYS A 100 8.32 -1.20 16.51
CA LYS A 100 8.75 0.16 16.87
C LYS A 100 10.26 0.26 16.94
#